data_AF-A0A1W9W8L3-F1
#
_entry.id   AF-A0A1W9W8L3-F1
#
_cell.length_a   1.000
_cell.length_b   1.000
_cell.length_c   1.000
_cell.angle_alpha   90.00
_cell.angle_beta   90.00
_cell.angle_gamma   90.00
#
_symmetry.space_group_name_H-M   'P 1'
#
loop_
_entity.id
_entity.type
_entity.pdbx_description
1 polymer ?
#
loop_
_entity_poly.entity_id
_entity_poly.type
_entity_poly.pdbx_seq_one_letter_code
_entity_poly.pdbx_strand_id
1 'polypeptide(L)'
;MELLDIDRNKCKKDGICATECPMSIIQMDSEEGFPRLMPDTEEVCLRCGHCVAVCPYGALQHASIPMKRCPSIVKDLTINREQAVQFLRSRRSVRIYGDKPVEKEKIQELIEIARYAPTAGNRQMVNWRVITDQDKIHQLAELTVEWMRFILEKGPVAARAPYFPAIVTAWDKGMDKVL
;
A
#
# COMPACT_ATOMS: atom_id res chain seq x y z
N MET A 1 16.19 9.17 20.82
CA MET A 1 16.63 9.68 19.51
C MET A 1 15.57 10.66 19.08
N GLU A 2 15.96 11.86 18.66
CA GLU A 2 15.01 12.82 18.09
C GLU A 2 14.34 12.21 16.85
N LEU A 3 13.10 12.62 16.57
CA LEU A 3 12.32 12.05 15.47
C LEU A 3 13.01 12.31 14.11
N LEU A 4 13.67 13.45 13.96
CA LEU A 4 14.40 13.88 12.78
C LEU A 4 15.80 14.35 13.18
N ASP A 5 16.84 13.73 12.63
CA ASP A 5 18.24 14.09 12.84
C ASP A 5 18.85 14.64 11.54
N ILE A 6 19.71 15.65 11.65
CA ILE A 6 20.22 16.42 10.51
C ILE A 6 21.74 16.44 10.53
N ASP A 7 22.34 15.85 9.49
CA ASP A 7 23.76 15.96 9.21
C ASP A 7 24.07 17.38 8.68
N ARG A 8 24.53 18.24 9.59
CA ARG A 8 24.87 19.65 9.30
C ARG A 8 25.98 19.81 8.26
N ASN A 9 26.82 18.80 8.04
CA ASN A 9 27.87 18.85 7.03
C ASN A 9 27.33 18.61 5.61
N LYS A 10 26.23 17.85 5.50
CA LYS A 10 25.59 17.53 4.22
C LYS A 10 24.46 18.49 3.87
N CYS A 11 23.74 18.99 4.87
CA CYS A 11 22.58 19.85 4.65
C CYS A 11 22.99 21.15 3.93
N LYS A 12 22.33 21.47 2.82
CA LYS A 12 22.53 22.71 2.06
C LYS A 12 21.50 23.80 2.35
N LYS A 13 20.65 23.60 3.36
CA LYS A 13 19.64 24.58 3.81
C LYS A 13 18.69 25.00 2.69
N ASP A 14 18.39 24.08 1.79
CA ASP A 14 17.55 24.29 0.60
C ASP A 14 16.04 24.32 0.90
N GLY A 15 15.63 23.86 2.08
CA GLY A 15 14.23 23.86 2.52
C GLY A 15 13.34 22.81 1.87
N ILE A 16 13.87 21.94 0.99
CA ILE A 16 13.06 20.96 0.24
C ILE A 16 12.26 20.07 1.20
N CYS A 17 12.90 19.59 2.27
CA CYS A 17 12.23 18.77 3.29
C CYS A 17 11.08 19.47 4.02
N ALA A 18 11.15 20.81 4.17
CA ALA A 18 10.08 21.61 4.76
C ALA A 18 8.91 21.78 3.79
N THR A 19 9.21 22.14 2.53
CA THR A 19 8.21 22.30 1.46
C THR A 19 7.44 21.02 1.17
N GLU A 20 8.14 19.90 1.17
CA GLU A 20 7.58 18.60 0.78
C GLU A 20 6.84 17.91 1.93
N CYS A 21 6.97 18.38 3.17
CA CYS A 21 6.30 17.76 4.30
C CYS A 21 4.77 17.89 4.17
N PRO A 22 4.01 16.79 4.00
CA PRO A 22 2.57 16.88 3.78
C PRO A 22 1.81 17.42 4.98
N MET A 23 2.40 17.30 6.18
CA MET A 23 1.83 17.85 7.42
C MET A 23 2.35 19.25 7.74
N SER A 24 3.30 19.77 6.93
CA SER A 24 3.94 21.07 7.15
C SER A 24 4.53 21.25 8.55
N ILE A 25 5.13 20.19 9.11
CA ILE A 25 5.68 20.17 10.50
C ILE A 25 7.17 20.45 10.59
N ILE A 26 7.83 20.64 9.45
CA ILE A 26 9.25 20.99 9.37
C ILE A 26 9.33 22.46 8.97
N GLN A 27 10.04 23.26 9.76
CA GLN A 27 10.32 24.67 9.46
C GLN A 27 11.82 24.90 9.31
N MET A 28 12.20 25.98 8.65
CA MET A 28 13.59 26.44 8.63
C MET A 28 13.85 27.31 9.86
N ASP A 29 14.94 27.03 10.56
CA ASP A 29 15.41 27.85 11.67
C ASP A 29 15.83 29.24 11.18
N SER A 30 15.43 30.30 11.89
CA SER A 30 15.68 31.69 11.47
C SER A 30 17.10 32.18 11.69
N GLU A 31 17.85 31.57 12.62
CA GLU A 31 19.21 31.98 12.95
C GLU A 31 20.22 31.19 12.11
N GLU A 32 20.12 29.87 12.16
CA GLU A 32 21.11 29.00 11.52
C GLU A 32 20.67 28.51 10.14
N GLY A 33 19.39 28.59 9.79
CA GLY A 33 18.86 28.17 8.50
C GLY A 33 18.78 26.64 8.31
N PHE A 34 18.93 25.85 9.37
CA PHE A 34 18.73 24.39 9.28
C PHE A 34 17.24 24.04 9.43
N PRO A 35 16.76 22.95 8.80
CA PRO A 35 15.42 22.47 9.08
C PRO A 35 15.31 22.04 10.54
N ARG A 36 14.12 22.15 11.11
CA ARG A 36 13.80 21.63 12.44
C ARG A 36 12.32 21.24 12.49
N LEU A 37 11.99 20.26 13.32
CA LEU A 37 10.60 19.98 13.64
C LEU A 37 10.02 21.13 14.47
N MET A 38 8.77 21.46 14.21
CA MET A 38 8.03 22.40 15.07
C MET A 38 7.75 21.76 16.43
N PRO A 39 7.75 22.55 17.54
CA PRO A 39 7.41 22.03 18.86
C PRO A 39 6.03 21.34 18.87
N ASP A 40 5.93 20.23 19.61
CA ASP A 40 4.69 19.48 19.84
C ASP A 40 4.01 18.94 18.56
N THR A 41 4.79 18.63 17.52
CA THR A 41 4.27 18.11 16.23
C THR A 41 4.66 16.66 15.93
N GLU A 42 5.34 15.99 16.84
CA GLU A 42 5.82 14.61 16.66
C GLU A 42 4.67 13.63 16.44
N GLU A 43 3.56 13.82 17.13
CA GLU A 43 2.37 12.96 17.05
C GLU A 43 1.64 13.07 15.71
N VAL A 44 1.72 14.23 15.05
CA VAL A 44 1.09 14.45 13.74
C VAL A 44 1.99 14.00 12.58
N CYS A 45 3.25 13.60 12.85
CA CYS A 45 4.13 13.06 11.82
C CYS A 45 3.58 11.73 11.26
N LEU A 46 3.36 11.68 9.95
CA LEU A 46 2.88 10.47 9.24
C LEU A 46 3.93 9.35 9.16
N ARG A 47 5.16 9.60 9.64
CA ARG A 47 6.30 8.66 9.57
C ARG A 47 6.50 8.14 8.14
N CYS A 48 6.26 8.99 7.14
CA CYS A 48 6.28 8.64 5.71
C CYS A 48 7.70 8.56 5.13
N GLY A 49 8.70 9.10 5.83
CA GLY A 49 10.08 9.15 5.34
C GLY A 49 10.32 10.10 4.17
N HIS A 50 9.31 10.89 3.76
CA HIS A 50 9.41 11.77 2.60
C HIS A 50 10.54 12.80 2.77
N CYS A 51 10.70 13.38 3.96
CA CYS A 51 11.80 14.29 4.28
C CYS A 51 13.20 13.67 4.05
N VAL A 52 13.36 12.38 4.34
CA VAL A 52 14.60 11.63 4.09
C VAL A 52 14.79 11.38 2.60
N ALA A 53 13.71 10.97 1.90
CA ALA A 53 13.75 10.59 0.49
C ALA A 53 14.00 11.76 -0.46
N VAL A 54 13.43 12.95 -0.18
CA VAL A 54 13.56 14.12 -1.06
C VAL A 54 14.87 14.87 -0.89
N CYS A 55 15.65 14.61 0.17
CA CYS A 55 16.91 15.31 0.40
C CYS A 55 17.97 14.83 -0.60
N PRO A 56 18.40 15.67 -1.56
CA PRO A 56 19.34 15.24 -2.59
C PRO A 56 20.75 15.01 -2.04
N TYR A 57 21.04 15.53 -0.85
CA TYR A 57 22.34 15.43 -0.18
C TYR A 57 22.39 14.34 0.90
N GLY A 58 21.28 13.62 1.13
CA GLY A 58 21.19 12.59 2.17
C GLY A 58 21.49 13.11 3.58
N ALA A 59 21.02 14.33 3.87
CA ALA A 59 21.32 15.03 5.13
C ALA A 59 20.31 14.74 6.26
N LEU A 60 19.17 14.11 5.96
CA LEU A 60 18.10 13.86 6.93
C LEU A 60 18.04 12.38 7.29
N GLN A 61 17.89 12.10 8.57
CA GLN A 61 17.59 10.77 9.12
C GLN A 61 16.32 10.84 9.96
N HIS A 62 15.48 9.81 9.89
CA HIS A 62 14.25 9.74 10.67
C HIS A 62 14.29 8.49 11.57
N ALA A 63 14.02 8.64 12.87
CA ALA A 63 14.20 7.59 13.86
C ALA A 63 13.46 6.27 13.52
N SER A 64 12.23 6.39 12.98
CA SER A 64 11.43 5.22 12.59
C SER A 64 11.67 4.71 11.16
N ILE A 65 12.44 5.43 10.33
CA ILE A 65 12.63 5.12 8.90
C ILE A 65 14.13 5.05 8.60
N PRO A 66 14.78 3.90 8.90
CA PRO A 66 16.21 3.76 8.65
C PRO A 66 16.50 3.78 7.16
N MET A 67 17.42 4.64 6.71
CA MET A 67 17.80 4.75 5.28
C MET A 67 18.20 3.40 4.66
N LYS A 68 18.81 2.49 5.45
CA LYS A 68 19.18 1.14 4.99
C LYS A 68 17.99 0.30 4.50
N ARG A 69 16.76 0.65 4.90
CA ARG A 69 15.50 -0.01 4.48
C ARG A 69 14.78 0.77 3.38
N CYS A 70 15.37 1.84 2.86
CA CYS A 70 14.81 2.71 1.85
C CYS A 70 15.70 2.64 0.59
N PRO A 71 15.52 1.62 -0.27
CA PRO A 71 16.30 1.52 -1.50
C PRO A 71 16.03 2.74 -2.39
N SER A 72 17.07 3.22 -3.06
CA SER A 72 16.95 4.34 -4.00
C SER A 72 16.13 3.96 -5.22
N ILE A 73 15.43 4.94 -5.79
CA ILE A 73 14.70 4.77 -7.05
C ILE A 73 15.71 4.59 -8.19
N VAL A 74 15.59 3.46 -8.91
CA VAL A 74 16.38 3.19 -10.11
C VAL A 74 15.77 3.95 -11.28
N LYS A 75 16.44 5.01 -11.74
CA LYS A 75 15.91 5.92 -12.78
C LYS A 75 15.56 5.19 -14.09
N ASP A 76 16.36 4.19 -14.46
CA ASP A 76 16.15 3.42 -15.69
C ASP A 76 14.88 2.54 -15.65
N LEU A 77 14.32 2.30 -14.46
CA LEU A 77 13.06 1.57 -14.27
C LEU A 77 11.84 2.50 -14.17
N THR A 78 12.01 3.81 -14.29
CA THR A 78 10.87 4.74 -14.25
C THR A 78 10.05 4.60 -15.52
N ILE A 79 8.73 4.53 -15.37
CA ILE A 79 7.82 4.44 -16.50
C ILE A 79 7.45 5.83 -17.00
N ASN A 80 7.46 6.01 -18.32
CA ASN A 80 6.95 7.21 -18.94
C ASN A 80 5.41 7.23 -18.95
N ARG A 81 4.84 8.33 -19.46
CA ARG A 81 3.39 8.53 -19.52
C ARG A 81 2.69 7.41 -20.30
N GLU A 82 3.20 7.04 -21.46
CA GLU A 82 2.60 6.04 -22.34
C GLU A 82 2.61 4.65 -21.70
N GLN A 83 3.73 4.28 -21.05
CA GLN A 83 3.87 3.05 -20.29
C GLN A 83 2.92 3.01 -19.09
N ALA A 84 2.78 4.11 -18.34
CA ALA A 84 1.84 4.21 -17.22
C ALA A 84 0.39 4.05 -17.68
N VAL A 85 -0.01 4.73 -18.77
CA VAL A 85 -1.35 4.58 -19.36
C VAL A 85 -1.58 3.14 -19.78
N GLN A 86 -0.61 2.51 -20.44
CA GLN A 86 -0.73 1.11 -20.87
C GLN A 86 -0.89 0.17 -19.68
N PHE A 87 -0.09 0.32 -18.62
CA PHE A 87 -0.19 -0.49 -17.40
C PHE A 87 -1.57 -0.38 -16.74
N LEU A 88 -2.07 0.85 -16.57
CA LEU A 88 -3.39 1.08 -15.97
C LEU A 88 -4.51 0.50 -16.84
N ARG A 89 -4.38 0.58 -18.16
CA ARG A 89 -5.37 0.04 -19.12
C ARG A 89 -5.27 -1.45 -19.32
N SER A 90 -4.15 -2.10 -19.06
CA SER A 90 -3.99 -3.56 -19.21
C SER A 90 -4.36 -4.32 -17.94
N ARG A 91 -4.34 -3.68 -16.77
CA ARG A 91 -4.68 -4.33 -15.50
C ARG A 91 -6.12 -4.84 -15.53
N ARG A 92 -6.31 -6.14 -15.32
CA ARG A 92 -7.62 -6.79 -15.21
C ARG A 92 -7.65 -7.62 -13.93
N SER A 93 -8.80 -7.62 -13.27
CA SER A 93 -9.07 -8.62 -12.24
C SER A 93 -9.44 -9.92 -12.96
N VAL A 94 -8.59 -10.94 -12.86
CA VAL A 94 -8.82 -12.27 -13.43
C VAL A 94 -9.04 -13.24 -12.28
N ARG A 95 -10.12 -14.01 -12.36
CA ARG A 95 -10.55 -15.04 -11.40
C ARG A 95 -10.71 -16.37 -12.11
N ILE A 96 -9.67 -16.74 -12.85
CA ILE A 96 -9.55 -17.98 -13.62
C ILE A 96 -8.13 -18.43 -13.37
N TYR A 97 -7.97 -19.46 -12.54
CA TYR A 97 -6.67 -20.00 -12.15
C TYR A 97 -6.52 -21.42 -12.68
N GLY A 98 -5.27 -21.83 -12.89
CA GLY A 98 -4.95 -23.23 -13.14
C GLY A 98 -4.71 -23.98 -11.83
N ASP A 99 -4.64 -25.31 -11.91
CA ASP A 99 -4.51 -26.19 -10.74
C ASP A 99 -3.10 -26.21 -10.12
N LYS A 100 -2.18 -25.37 -10.61
CA LYS A 100 -0.80 -25.31 -10.14
C LYS A 100 -0.72 -24.44 -8.88
N PRO A 101 -0.29 -24.98 -7.72
CA PRO A 101 -0.01 -24.18 -6.54
C PRO A 101 1.13 -23.18 -6.79
N VAL A 102 1.04 -22.01 -6.16
CA VAL A 102 2.09 -20.98 -6.20
C VAL A 102 3.07 -21.21 -5.05
N GLU A 103 4.37 -21.06 -5.30
CA GLU A 103 5.39 -21.21 -4.27
C GLU A 103 5.24 -20.15 -3.16
N LYS A 104 5.47 -20.55 -1.91
CA LYS A 104 5.31 -19.65 -0.75
C LYS A 104 6.18 -18.41 -0.86
N GLU A 105 7.41 -18.58 -1.33
CA GLU A 105 8.39 -17.51 -1.51
C GLU A 105 7.92 -16.50 -2.55
N LYS A 106 7.26 -16.97 -3.61
CA LYS A 106 6.66 -16.11 -4.65
C LYS A 106 5.51 -15.29 -4.09
N ILE A 107 4.65 -15.89 -3.25
CA ILE A 107 3.56 -15.15 -2.59
C ILE A 107 4.13 -14.09 -1.65
N GLN A 108 5.14 -14.44 -0.85
CA GLN A 108 5.81 -13.48 0.03
C GLN A 108 6.40 -12.30 -0.75
N GLU A 109 7.12 -12.57 -1.84
CA GLU A 109 7.68 -11.54 -2.72
C GLU A 109 6.59 -10.58 -3.23
N LEU A 110 5.45 -11.11 -3.69
CA LEU A 110 4.33 -10.29 -4.15
C LEU A 110 3.74 -9.41 -3.05
N ILE A 111 3.66 -9.90 -1.80
CA ILE A 111 3.19 -9.12 -0.65
C ILE A 111 4.21 -8.01 -0.31
N GLU A 112 5.51 -8.32 -0.34
CA GLU A 112 6.58 -7.32 -0.13
C GLU A 112 6.59 -6.24 -1.23
N ILE A 113 6.16 -6.55 -2.45
CA ILE A 113 5.96 -5.54 -3.49
C ILE A 113 4.69 -4.74 -3.20
N ALA A 114 3.58 -5.41 -2.89
CA ALA A 114 2.28 -4.78 -2.69
C ALA A 114 2.27 -3.78 -1.51
N ARG A 115 3.06 -4.01 -0.46
CA ARG A 115 3.16 -3.09 0.69
C ARG A 115 3.70 -1.69 0.36
N TYR A 116 4.33 -1.49 -0.80
CA TYR A 116 4.73 -0.16 -1.27
C TYR A 116 3.57 0.68 -1.80
N ALA A 117 2.37 0.10 -1.96
CA ALA A 117 1.19 0.85 -2.33
C ALA A 117 0.84 1.90 -1.24
N PRO A 118 0.46 3.13 -1.63
CA PRO A 118 0.16 4.18 -0.68
C PRO A 118 -1.08 3.84 0.16
N THR A 119 -1.07 4.27 1.42
CA THR A 119 -2.22 4.21 2.33
C THR A 119 -2.54 5.60 2.86
N ALA A 120 -3.79 5.83 3.25
CA ALA A 120 -4.21 7.11 3.83
C ALA A 120 -3.35 7.46 5.05
N GLY A 121 -2.64 8.59 4.99
CA GLY A 121 -1.75 9.05 6.05
C GLY A 121 -0.55 8.11 6.33
N ASN A 122 -0.13 7.28 5.37
CA ASN A 122 0.92 6.27 5.56
C ASN A 122 0.68 5.34 6.78
N ARG A 123 -0.57 5.08 7.16
CA ARG A 123 -0.88 4.28 8.35
C ARG A 123 -0.46 2.81 8.23
N GLN A 124 -0.26 2.30 7.00
CA GLN A 124 0.17 0.92 6.71
C GLN A 124 -0.62 -0.15 7.50
N MET A 125 -1.94 0.04 7.70
CA MET A 125 -2.79 -0.82 8.56
C MET A 125 -3.16 -2.17 7.92
N VAL A 126 -2.64 -2.47 6.73
CA VAL A 126 -3.02 -3.67 5.99
C VAL A 126 -2.24 -4.87 6.55
N ASN A 127 -2.99 -5.87 7.02
CA ASN A 127 -2.44 -7.15 7.46
C ASN A 127 -2.83 -8.23 6.44
N TRP A 128 -1.94 -9.19 6.21
CA TRP A 128 -2.13 -10.24 5.22
C TRP A 128 -2.23 -11.59 5.90
N ARG A 129 -3.28 -12.36 5.55
CA ARG A 129 -3.41 -13.77 5.91
C ARG A 129 -3.47 -14.57 4.62
N VAL A 130 -2.47 -15.42 4.40
CA VAL A 130 -2.38 -16.26 3.21
C VAL A 130 -2.95 -17.64 3.51
N ILE A 131 -3.86 -18.12 2.67
CA ILE A 131 -4.43 -19.45 2.71
C ILE A 131 -4.15 -20.09 1.35
N THR A 132 -3.46 -21.22 1.34
CA THR A 132 -3.08 -21.95 0.11
C THR A 132 -3.70 -23.35 0.03
N ASP A 133 -4.38 -23.76 1.10
CA ASP A 133 -5.11 -25.02 1.21
C ASP A 133 -6.38 -24.95 0.36
N GLN A 134 -6.45 -25.78 -0.68
CA GLN A 134 -7.51 -25.74 -1.68
C GLN A 134 -8.89 -26.05 -1.08
N ASP A 135 -8.97 -27.00 -0.15
CA ASP A 135 -10.23 -27.37 0.50
C ASP A 135 -10.75 -26.21 1.34
N LYS A 136 -9.88 -25.53 2.09
CA LYS A 136 -10.26 -24.33 2.86
C LYS A 136 -10.66 -23.17 1.95
N ILE A 137 -9.97 -22.97 0.84
CA ILE A 137 -10.32 -21.95 -0.15
C ILE A 137 -11.72 -22.23 -0.71
N HIS A 138 -12.00 -23.48 -1.08
CA HIS A 138 -13.33 -23.89 -1.56
C HIS A 138 -14.42 -23.69 -0.51
N GLN A 139 -14.16 -24.04 0.75
CA GLN A 139 -15.07 -23.77 1.87
C GLN A 139 -15.37 -22.27 2.04
N LEU A 140 -14.39 -21.40 1.86
CA LEU A 140 -14.60 -19.94 1.91
C LEU A 140 -15.48 -19.44 0.76
N ALA A 141 -15.33 -20.02 -0.44
CA ALA A 141 -16.20 -19.73 -1.57
C ALA A 141 -17.64 -20.19 -1.28
N GLU A 142 -17.82 -21.40 -0.74
CA GLU A 142 -19.12 -21.93 -0.34
C GLU A 142 -19.83 -21.02 0.68
N LEU A 143 -19.13 -20.63 1.75
CA LEU A 143 -19.67 -19.70 2.76
C LEU A 143 -20.09 -18.36 2.15
N THR A 144 -19.37 -17.89 1.14
CA THR A 144 -19.72 -16.66 0.40
C THR A 144 -20.99 -16.84 -0.42
N VAL A 145 -21.18 -17.98 -1.08
CA VAL A 145 -22.40 -18.30 -1.82
C VAL A 145 -23.59 -18.42 -0.88
N GLU A 146 -23.43 -19.08 0.26
CA GLU A 146 -24.49 -19.19 1.27
C GLU A 146 -24.89 -17.82 1.84
N TRP A 147 -23.92 -16.94 2.07
CA TRP A 147 -24.21 -15.54 2.40
C TRP A 147 -24.99 -14.82 1.28
N MET A 148 -24.64 -15.03 0.00
CA MET A 148 -25.40 -14.46 -1.12
C MET A 148 -26.83 -14.98 -1.16
N ARG A 149 -27.07 -16.28 -0.93
CA ARG A 149 -28.43 -16.85 -0.81
C ARG A 149 -29.21 -16.15 0.29
N PHE A 150 -28.61 -16.00 1.47
CA PHE A 150 -29.22 -15.31 2.60
C PHE A 150 -29.60 -13.86 2.24
N ILE A 151 -28.73 -13.11 1.57
CA ILE A 151 -29.01 -11.74 1.15
C ILE A 151 -30.15 -11.66 0.14
N LEU A 152 -30.23 -12.61 -0.80
CA LEU A 152 -31.32 -12.67 -1.78
C LEU A 152 -32.67 -12.98 -1.15
N GLU A 153 -32.71 -13.85 -0.15
CA GLU A 153 -33.94 -14.23 0.56
C GLU A 153 -34.36 -13.14 1.57
N LYS A 154 -33.46 -12.74 2.46
CA LYS A 154 -33.77 -11.97 3.68
C LYS A 154 -33.07 -10.63 3.77
N GLY A 155 -32.07 -10.38 2.91
CA GLY A 155 -31.29 -9.15 2.95
C GLY A 155 -32.06 -7.92 2.46
N PRO A 156 -31.66 -6.70 2.87
CA PRO A 156 -32.24 -5.46 2.36
C PRO A 156 -31.96 -5.35 0.86
N VAL A 157 -32.90 -4.77 0.10
CA VAL A 157 -32.79 -4.62 -1.37
C VAL A 157 -31.48 -3.95 -1.78
N ALA A 158 -31.01 -2.96 -1.00
CA ALA A 158 -29.75 -2.26 -1.26
C ALA A 158 -28.49 -3.16 -1.21
N ALA A 159 -28.55 -4.30 -0.50
CA ALA A 159 -27.45 -5.26 -0.43
C ALA A 159 -27.51 -6.34 -1.53
N ARG A 160 -28.61 -6.41 -2.30
CA ARG A 160 -28.82 -7.42 -3.34
C ARG A 160 -28.16 -6.96 -4.63
N ALA A 161 -26.88 -7.24 -4.78
CA ALA A 161 -26.19 -6.95 -6.03
C ALA A 161 -26.84 -7.76 -7.18
N PRO A 162 -27.04 -7.16 -8.36
CA PRO A 162 -27.81 -7.77 -9.45
C PRO A 162 -27.17 -9.06 -10.00
N TYR A 163 -25.87 -9.27 -9.76
CA TYR A 163 -25.13 -10.45 -10.20
C TYR A 163 -25.17 -11.63 -9.22
N PHE A 164 -25.72 -11.47 -8.00
CA PHE A 164 -25.77 -12.56 -7.02
C PHE A 164 -26.54 -13.80 -7.52
N PRO A 165 -27.74 -13.68 -8.14
CA PRO A 165 -28.45 -14.87 -8.63
C PRO A 165 -27.64 -15.66 -9.68
N ALA A 166 -26.85 -14.96 -10.51
CA ALA A 166 -26.01 -15.59 -11.51
C ALA A 166 -24.83 -16.35 -10.89
N ILE A 167 -24.20 -15.82 -9.83
CA ILE A 167 -23.14 -16.50 -9.08
C ILE A 167 -23.69 -17.75 -8.40
N VAL A 168 -24.83 -17.64 -7.69
CA VAL A 168 -25.48 -18.76 -7.02
C VAL A 168 -25.84 -19.87 -8.01
N THR A 169 -26.45 -19.51 -9.15
CA THR A 169 -26.79 -20.46 -10.22
C THR A 169 -25.55 -21.15 -10.82
N ALA A 170 -24.44 -20.42 -10.96
CA ALA A 170 -23.19 -21.00 -11.46
C ALA A 170 -22.61 -22.01 -10.45
N TRP A 171 -22.63 -21.66 -9.16
CA TRP A 171 -22.18 -22.54 -8.08
C TRP A 171 -22.98 -23.84 -8.02
N ASP A 172 -24.31 -23.76 -8.12
CA ASP A 172 -25.21 -24.94 -8.17
C ASP A 172 -24.93 -25.87 -9.36
N LYS A 173 -24.25 -25.36 -10.40
CA LYS A 173 -23.81 -26.11 -11.58
C LYS A 173 -22.34 -26.55 -11.48
N GLY A 174 -21.69 -26.41 -10.32
CA GLY A 174 -20.29 -26.76 -10.10
C GLY A 174 -19.28 -25.77 -10.68
N MET A 175 -19.69 -24.53 -11.00
CA MET A 175 -18.79 -23.48 -11.48
C MET A 175 -18.55 -22.44 -10.38
N ASP A 176 -17.31 -22.40 -9.87
CA ASP A 176 -16.90 -21.32 -8.96
C ASP A 176 -16.76 -20.00 -9.74
N LYS A 177 -17.50 -18.98 -9.27
CA LYS A 177 -17.44 -17.59 -9.75
C LYS A 177 -17.15 -16.61 -8.62
N VAL A 178 -16.92 -17.11 -7.41
CA VAL A 178 -16.55 -16.31 -6.24
C VAL A 178 -15.05 -16.06 -6.27
N LEU A 179 -14.24 -17.10 -6.49
CA LEU A 179 -12.78 -17.03 -6.45
C LEU A 179 -12.15 -17.10 -7.83
#